data_AF-A0A7W8XLL3-F1
#
_entry.id   AF-A0A7W8XLL3-F1
#
_cell.length_a   1.000
_cell.length_b   1.000
_cell.length_c   1.000
_cell.angle_alpha   90.00
_cell.angle_beta   90.00
_cell.angle_gamma   90.00
#
_symmetry.space_group_name_H-M   'P 1'
#
loop_
_entity.id
_entity.type
_entity.pdbx_description
1 polymer ?
#
loop_
_entity_poly.entity_id
_entity_poly.type
_entity_poly.pdbx_seq_one_letter_code
_entity_poly.pdbx_strand_id
1 'polypeptide(L)'
;MFKIAKANLAAPFAPGSLEFSGHGPDLLAQFCVSEGWTGDLSSGVIKLGQWGTMLHGLTSSECGLLSLMHCYEAHDRARILDLFEQAATASSSFCYSTTALGVGGHRQPIFCVGESIGAEGKHAGSMVGVFLFPRFKLEPGSQLASRQ
;
A
#
# COMPACT_ATOMS: atom_id res chain seq x y z
N MET A 1 -5.29 -12.92 1.07
CA MET A 1 -5.44 -13.21 2.52
C MET A 1 -4.71 -12.09 3.26
N PHE A 2 -5.45 -11.28 4.02
CA PHE A 2 -4.91 -10.10 4.73
C PHE A 2 -4.58 -10.51 6.15
N LYS A 3 -3.43 -10.10 6.68
CA LYS A 3 -3.05 -10.37 8.08
C LYS A 3 -2.67 -9.05 8.72
N ILE A 4 -3.43 -8.66 9.75
CA ILE A 4 -3.05 -7.60 10.68
C ILE A 4 -2.13 -8.26 11.71
N ALA A 5 -0.89 -7.83 11.78
CA ALA A 5 -0.05 -8.11 12.93
C ALA A 5 0.13 -6.80 13.67
N LYS A 6 -0.17 -6.80 14.97
CA LYS A 6 0.35 -5.79 15.89
C LYS A 6 1.86 -6.04 16.00
N ALA A 7 2.59 -5.62 14.96
CA ALA A 7 4.01 -5.86 14.86
C ALA A 7 4.73 -4.81 15.68
N ASN A 8 5.62 -5.25 16.57
CA ASN A 8 6.59 -4.36 17.19
C ASN A 8 7.39 -3.69 16.06
N LEU A 9 7.61 -2.36 16.16
CA LEU A 9 8.48 -1.53 15.32
C LEU A 9 9.43 -2.35 14.46
N ALA A 10 9.17 -2.44 13.16
CA ALA A 10 9.95 -3.04 12.07
C ALA A 10 11.24 -3.82 12.45
N ALA A 11 11.16 -4.75 13.39
CA ALA A 11 12.28 -5.58 13.75
C ALA A 11 12.44 -6.58 12.60
N PRO A 12 13.66 -6.75 12.04
CA PRO A 12 13.86 -7.69 10.95
C PRO A 12 13.39 -9.08 11.39
N PHE A 13 12.32 -9.56 10.75
CA PHE A 13 11.71 -10.86 11.06
C PHE A 13 12.71 -12.01 10.92
N ALA A 14 13.73 -11.82 10.07
CA ALA A 14 14.89 -12.68 9.96
C ALA A 14 16.15 -11.87 10.33
N PRO A 15 16.88 -12.23 11.41
CA PRO A 15 18.17 -11.62 11.74
C PRO A 15 19.11 -11.60 10.53
N GLY A 16 19.75 -10.46 10.27
CA GLY A 16 20.64 -10.28 9.12
C GLY A 16 19.93 -9.96 7.78
N SER A 17 18.60 -9.92 7.72
CA SER A 17 17.89 -9.60 6.47
C SER A 17 18.15 -8.18 5.97
N LEU A 18 18.42 -7.24 6.88
CA LEU A 18 18.81 -5.86 6.55
C LEU A 18 20.27 -5.75 6.10
N GLU A 19 21.11 -6.70 6.52
CA GLU A 19 22.54 -6.76 6.21
C GLU A 19 22.83 -7.59 4.94
N PHE A 20 21.80 -8.26 4.42
CA PHE A 20 21.87 -9.09 3.23
C PHE A 20 21.97 -8.21 1.97
N SER A 21 23.19 -7.99 1.48
CA SER A 21 23.46 -7.23 0.26
C SER A 21 22.94 -7.89 -1.04
N GLY A 22 22.40 -9.10 -0.97
CA GLY A 22 21.80 -9.82 -2.11
C GLY A 22 20.39 -9.32 -2.48
N HIS A 23 19.99 -8.13 -2.03
CA HIS A 23 18.84 -7.45 -2.59
C HIS A 23 19.16 -7.15 -4.06
N GLY A 24 18.55 -7.89 -4.98
CA GLY A 24 18.54 -7.52 -6.39
C GLY A 24 17.40 -6.54 -6.63
N PRO A 25 17.58 -5.21 -6.54
CA PRO A 25 16.56 -4.25 -6.98
C PRO A 25 16.14 -4.55 -8.42
N ASP A 26 17.08 -5.05 -9.24
CA ASP A 26 16.85 -5.52 -10.60
C ASP A 26 15.90 -6.72 -10.68
N LEU A 27 15.91 -7.62 -9.68
CA LEU A 27 15.00 -8.76 -9.64
C LEU A 27 13.57 -8.30 -9.30
N LEU A 28 13.40 -7.40 -8.33
CA LEU A 28 12.09 -6.85 -8.02
C LEU A 28 11.53 -6.03 -9.20
N ALA A 29 12.38 -5.24 -9.86
CA ALA A 29 12.02 -4.42 -11.00
C ALA A 29 11.53 -5.24 -12.22
N GLN A 30 12.00 -6.49 -12.37
CA GLN A 30 11.53 -7.42 -13.41
C GLN A 30 10.06 -7.81 -13.22
N PHE A 31 9.60 -7.96 -11.97
CA PHE A 31 8.25 -8.42 -11.67
C PHE A 31 7.28 -7.30 -11.32
N CYS A 32 7.78 -6.22 -10.73
CA CYS A 32 6.97 -5.15 -10.16
C CYS A 32 7.50 -3.77 -10.51
N VAL A 33 6.59 -2.79 -10.57
CA VAL A 33 6.92 -1.40 -10.29
C VAL A 33 6.77 -1.19 -8.78
N SER A 34 7.79 -0.65 -8.13
CA SER A 34 7.76 -0.31 -6.70
C SER A 34 7.85 1.20 -6.53
N GLU A 35 6.97 1.81 -5.74
CA GLU A 35 7.00 3.25 -5.51
C GLU A 35 6.56 3.61 -4.09
N GLY A 36 7.27 4.56 -3.47
CA GLY A 36 6.95 5.07 -2.14
C GLY A 36 5.76 6.03 -2.12
N TRP A 37 5.10 6.12 -0.98
CA TRP A 37 4.04 7.09 -0.71
C TRP A 37 4.16 7.61 0.73
N THR A 38 3.57 8.78 0.99
CA THR A 38 3.49 9.36 2.34
C THR A 38 2.07 9.81 2.64
N GLY A 39 1.68 9.81 3.92
CA GLY A 39 0.38 10.27 4.39
C GLY A 39 0.56 11.20 5.58
N ASP A 40 0.04 12.43 5.49
CA ASP A 40 0.08 13.39 6.58
C ASP A 40 -1.20 13.27 7.42
N LEU A 41 -1.07 12.89 8.70
CA LEU A 41 -2.25 12.66 9.55
C LEU A 41 -2.97 13.95 9.95
N SER A 42 -2.31 15.11 9.90
CA SER A 42 -2.95 16.39 10.25
C SER A 42 -3.87 16.91 9.17
N SER A 43 -3.48 16.74 7.91
CA SER A 43 -4.22 17.20 6.73
C SER A 43 -5.07 16.10 6.09
N GLY A 44 -4.78 14.82 6.40
CA GLY A 44 -5.40 13.68 5.74
C GLY A 44 -4.97 13.49 4.28
N VAL A 45 -3.89 14.18 3.86
CA VAL A 45 -3.37 14.12 2.49
C VAL A 45 -2.40 12.96 2.33
N ILE A 46 -2.65 12.14 1.32
CA ILE A 46 -1.75 11.08 0.84
C ILE A 46 -1.05 11.59 -0.43
N LYS A 47 0.28 11.53 -0.42
CA LYS A 47 1.15 11.87 -1.55
C LYS A 47 1.70 10.60 -2.20
N LEU A 48 1.42 10.46 -3.48
CA LEU A 48 1.84 9.37 -4.35
C LEU A 48 2.93 9.85 -5.30
N GLY A 49 3.77 8.93 -5.76
CA GLY A 49 4.62 9.21 -6.91
C GLY A 49 3.86 9.08 -8.23
N GLN A 50 4.60 9.18 -9.33
CA GLN A 50 4.05 9.18 -10.69
C GLN A 50 3.35 7.86 -11.02
N TRP A 51 3.97 6.72 -10.66
CA TRP A 51 3.43 5.41 -10.97
C TRP A 51 2.21 5.08 -10.12
N GLY A 52 2.24 5.41 -8.85
CA GLY A 52 1.13 5.26 -7.92
C GLY A 52 -0.08 6.06 -8.38
N THR A 53 0.13 7.32 -8.79
CA THR A 53 -0.93 8.15 -9.36
C THR A 53 -1.55 7.49 -10.60
N MET A 54 -0.70 7.10 -11.57
CA MET A 54 -1.14 6.51 -12.83
C MET A 54 -1.86 5.17 -12.65
N LEU A 55 -1.28 4.25 -11.86
CA LEU A 55 -1.77 2.88 -11.70
C LEU A 55 -2.99 2.78 -10.79
N HIS A 56 -3.25 3.79 -9.95
CA HIS A 56 -4.52 3.97 -9.26
C HIS A 56 -5.57 4.70 -10.12
N GLY A 57 -5.21 5.24 -11.29
CA GLY A 57 -6.12 6.00 -12.14
C GLY A 57 -6.48 7.38 -11.59
N LEU A 58 -5.64 7.95 -10.73
CA LEU A 58 -5.85 9.27 -10.13
C LEU A 58 -5.32 10.37 -11.06
N THR A 59 -5.94 11.55 -10.99
CA THR A 59 -5.52 12.72 -11.77
C THR A 59 -4.50 13.60 -11.05
N SER A 60 -4.26 13.35 -9.77
CA SER A 60 -3.39 14.13 -8.90
C SER A 60 -2.52 13.20 -8.06
N SER A 61 -1.27 13.61 -7.83
CA SER A 61 -0.34 12.93 -6.93
C SER A 61 -0.69 13.13 -5.46
N GLU A 62 -1.55 14.09 -5.15
CA GLU A 62 -2.11 14.29 -3.80
C GLU A 62 -3.59 13.91 -3.80
N CYS A 63 -4.00 13.07 -2.86
CA CYS A 63 -5.38 12.62 -2.71
C CYS A 63 -5.71 12.34 -1.23
N GLY A 64 -7.00 12.25 -0.89
CA GLY A 64 -7.43 11.76 0.41
C GLY A 64 -7.56 10.24 0.43
N LEU A 65 -7.61 9.65 1.63
CA LEU A 65 -7.79 8.20 1.79
C LEU A 65 -9.05 7.66 1.07
N LEU A 66 -10.15 8.40 1.11
CA LEU A 66 -11.39 8.00 0.42
C LEU A 66 -11.21 7.97 -1.10
N SER A 67 -10.50 8.94 -1.68
CA SER A 67 -10.17 8.94 -3.11
C SER A 67 -9.35 7.71 -3.49
N LEU A 68 -8.39 7.33 -2.65
CA LEU A 68 -7.61 6.10 -2.84
C LEU A 68 -8.49 4.85 -2.75
N MET A 69 -9.41 4.77 -1.77
CA MET A 69 -10.33 3.64 -1.64
C MET A 69 -11.27 3.48 -2.84
N HIS A 70 -11.65 4.58 -3.49
CA HIS A 70 -12.47 4.53 -4.69
C HIS A 70 -11.76 3.83 -5.87
N CYS A 71 -10.44 3.83 -5.89
CA CYS A 71 -9.65 3.08 -6.87
C CYS A 71 -9.74 1.57 -6.66
N TYR A 72 -10.06 1.09 -5.45
CA TYR A 72 -10.03 -0.33 -5.10
C TYR A 72 -11.38 -1.03 -5.25
N GLU A 73 -11.37 -2.36 -5.30
CA GLU A 73 -12.59 -3.16 -5.29
C GLU A 73 -13.42 -2.94 -4.03
N ALA A 74 -14.73 -2.85 -4.20
CA ALA A 74 -15.66 -2.55 -3.12
C ALA A 74 -15.53 -3.51 -1.92
N HIS A 75 -15.21 -4.79 -2.17
CA HIS A 75 -15.11 -5.80 -1.13
C HIS A 75 -13.86 -5.66 -0.23
N ASP A 76 -12.83 -4.96 -0.71
CA ASP A 76 -11.58 -4.75 0.03
C ASP A 76 -11.58 -3.44 0.84
N ARG A 77 -12.37 -2.44 0.42
CA ARG A 77 -12.33 -1.05 0.94
C ARG A 77 -12.47 -0.97 2.45
N ALA A 78 -13.49 -1.62 3.03
CA ALA A 78 -13.77 -1.53 4.46
C ALA A 78 -12.57 -2.02 5.29
N ARG A 79 -12.00 -3.16 4.91
CA ARG A 79 -10.85 -3.73 5.63
C ARG A 79 -9.60 -2.89 5.47
N ILE A 80 -9.36 -2.32 4.28
CA ILE A 80 -8.21 -1.44 4.06
C ILE A 80 -8.37 -0.15 4.87
N LEU A 81 -9.57 0.43 4.94
CA LEU A 81 -9.86 1.57 5.81
C LEU A 81 -9.52 1.27 7.27
N ASP A 82 -9.94 0.11 7.80
CA ASP A 82 -9.61 -0.29 9.17
C ASP A 82 -8.09 -0.29 9.44
N LEU A 83 -7.27 -0.67 8.45
CA LEU A 83 -5.80 -0.64 8.57
C LEU A 83 -5.28 0.79 8.72
N PHE A 84 -5.75 1.71 7.89
CA PHE A 84 -5.36 3.11 7.95
C PHE A 84 -5.87 3.79 9.22
N GLU A 85 -7.08 3.47 9.69
CA GLU A 85 -7.62 3.99 10.95
C GLU A 85 -6.78 3.51 12.15
N GLN A 86 -6.39 2.23 12.15
CA GLN A 86 -5.52 1.68 13.18
C GLN A 86 -4.15 2.38 13.18
N ALA A 87 -3.53 2.53 12.00
CA ALA A 87 -2.24 3.20 11.87
C ALA A 87 -2.30 4.70 12.18
N ALA A 88 -3.47 5.33 12.06
CA ALA A 88 -3.65 6.74 12.41
C ALA A 88 -3.78 6.96 13.93
N THR A 89 -4.22 5.94 14.67
CA THR A 89 -4.50 6.03 16.11
C THR A 89 -3.41 5.42 16.99
N ALA A 90 -2.62 4.49 16.45
CA ALA A 90 -1.54 3.85 17.17
C ALA A 90 -0.37 3.50 16.24
N SER A 91 0.85 3.65 16.77
CA SER A 91 2.09 3.22 16.12
C SER A 91 1.96 1.75 15.66
N SER A 92 1.85 1.52 14.36
CA SER A 92 1.68 0.18 13.78
C SER A 92 2.18 0.11 12.34
N SER A 93 2.53 -1.11 11.93
CA SER A 93 2.81 -1.45 10.53
C SER A 93 1.66 -2.28 9.98
N PHE A 94 1.37 -2.14 8.69
CA PHE A 94 0.30 -2.83 8.00
C PHE A 94 0.75 -3.30 6.62
N CYS A 95 0.06 -4.33 6.11
CA CYS A 95 0.16 -4.71 4.71
C CYS A 95 -1.17 -5.19 4.17
N TYR A 96 -1.40 -4.94 2.89
CA TYR A 96 -2.60 -5.40 2.21
C TYR A 96 -2.32 -5.69 0.73
N SER A 97 -3.21 -6.46 0.11
CA SER A 97 -3.22 -6.70 -1.32
C SER A 97 -4.61 -6.45 -1.86
N THR A 98 -4.77 -5.67 -2.92
CA THR A 98 -6.08 -5.42 -3.54
C THR A 98 -5.93 -5.36 -5.05
N THR A 99 -7.01 -5.00 -5.74
CA THR A 99 -7.02 -4.74 -7.17
C THR A 99 -7.55 -3.34 -7.40
N ALA A 100 -6.76 -2.50 -8.07
CA ALA A 100 -7.23 -1.22 -8.58
C ALA A 100 -8.01 -1.39 -9.87
N LEU A 101 -9.07 -0.60 -9.98
CA LEU A 101 -9.87 -0.43 -11.18
C LEU A 101 -9.16 0.59 -12.07
N GLY A 102 -8.34 0.10 -13.00
CA GLY A 102 -7.60 0.95 -13.93
C GLY A 102 -8.50 1.59 -14.99
N VAL A 103 -7.96 2.59 -15.67
CA VAL A 103 -8.61 3.23 -16.82
C VAL A 103 -8.82 2.19 -17.93
N GLY A 104 -10.04 2.12 -18.48
CA GLY A 104 -10.39 1.18 -19.55
C GLY A 104 -10.83 -0.21 -19.08
N GLY A 105 -11.15 -0.39 -17.79
CA GLY A 105 -11.72 -1.65 -17.26
C GLY A 105 -10.69 -2.74 -16.98
N HIS A 106 -9.40 -2.47 -17.21
CA HIS A 106 -8.31 -3.35 -16.78
C HIS A 106 -8.14 -3.30 -15.26
N ARG A 107 -7.87 -4.46 -14.67
CA ARG A 107 -7.70 -4.63 -13.23
C ARG A 107 -6.21 -4.81 -12.90
N GLN A 108 -5.68 -3.95 -12.03
CA GLN A 108 -4.27 -3.94 -11.64
C GLN A 108 -4.13 -4.44 -10.20
N PRO A 109 -3.50 -5.60 -9.96
CA PRO A 109 -3.14 -6.02 -8.61
C PRO A 109 -2.19 -5.03 -7.96
N ILE A 110 -2.36 -4.80 -6.66
CA ILE A 110 -1.55 -3.90 -5.86
C ILE A 110 -1.25 -4.59 -4.53
N PHE A 111 0.01 -4.52 -4.09
CA PHE A 111 0.39 -4.80 -2.72
C PHE A 111 0.87 -3.50 -2.08
N CYS A 112 0.52 -3.31 -0.82
CA CYS A 112 0.98 -2.17 -0.04
C CYS A 112 1.57 -2.68 1.27
N VAL A 113 2.71 -2.11 1.65
CA VAL A 113 3.25 -2.20 3.01
C VAL A 113 3.44 -0.78 3.49
N GLY A 114 3.00 -0.50 4.71
CA GLY A 114 3.15 0.82 5.30
C GLY A 114 3.29 0.77 6.81
N GLU A 115 3.68 1.89 7.37
CA GLU A 115 3.78 2.10 8.80
C GLU A 115 3.49 3.55 9.17
N SER A 116 3.01 3.76 10.38
CA SER A 116 2.89 5.08 10.99
C SER A 116 4.21 5.53 11.61
N ILE A 117 4.61 6.77 11.36
CA ILE A 117 5.75 7.44 11.97
C ILE A 117 5.24 8.53 12.91
N GLY A 118 5.75 8.56 14.14
CA GLY A 118 5.59 9.73 15.01
C GLY A 118 4.21 9.90 15.64
N ALA A 119 3.45 8.83 15.84
CA ALA A 119 2.19 8.87 16.60
C ALA A 119 2.40 9.03 18.14
N GLU A 120 3.65 9.13 18.61
CA GLU A 120 3.97 9.30 20.03
C GLU A 120 4.39 10.76 20.31
N GLY A 121 3.50 11.56 20.92
CA GLY A 121 3.81 12.91 21.42
C GLY A 121 2.98 14.06 20.82
N LYS A 122 3.55 15.28 20.79
CA LYS A 122 2.88 16.54 20.38
C LYS A 122 2.97 16.86 18.88
N HIS A 123 3.56 15.99 18.07
CA HIS A 123 3.72 16.22 16.63
C HIS A 123 2.59 15.55 15.85
N ALA A 124 2.14 16.20 14.77
CA ALA A 124 1.29 15.54 13.80
C ALA A 124 2.02 14.31 13.24
N GLY A 125 1.45 13.13 13.42
CA GLY A 125 2.04 11.90 12.90
C GLY A 125 1.97 11.86 11.38
N SER A 126 2.72 10.93 10.80
CA SER A 126 2.75 10.65 9.37
C SER A 126 2.63 9.15 9.14
N MET A 127 2.34 8.74 7.92
CA MET A 127 2.47 7.38 7.46
C MET A 127 3.41 7.37 6.26
N VAL A 128 4.17 6.29 6.13
CA VAL A 128 4.96 6.02 4.93
C VAL A 128 4.69 4.61 4.47
N GLY A 129 4.90 4.35 3.19
CA GLY A 129 4.83 3.00 2.70
C GLY A 129 5.33 2.87 1.27
N VAL A 130 5.19 1.66 0.76
CA VAL A 130 5.53 1.29 -0.60
C VAL A 130 4.35 0.56 -1.23
N PHE A 131 4.02 0.96 -2.46
CA PHE A 131 3.19 0.18 -3.35
C PHE A 131 4.06 -0.71 -4.24
N LEU A 132 3.58 -1.93 -4.47
CA LEU A 132 4.13 -2.88 -5.43
C LEU A 132 3.04 -3.19 -6.45
N PHE A 133 3.33 -2.90 -7.71
CA PHE A 133 2.45 -3.13 -8.84
C PHE A 133 3.04 -4.22 -9.73
N PRO A 134 2.53 -5.46 -9.70
CA PRO A 134 2.99 -6.50 -10.61
C PRO A 134 2.82 -6.10 -12.08
N ARG A 135 3.79 -6.45 -12.93
CA ARG A 135 3.80 -6.18 -14.37
C ARG A 135 2.90 -7.16 -15.16
N PHE A 136 1.69 -7.39 -14.67
CA PHE A 136 0.63 -8.08 -15.39
C PHE A 136 -0.71 -7.44 -15.06
N LYS A 137 -1.67 -7.60 -15.97
CA LYS A 137 -3.05 -7.13 -15.79
C LYS A 137 -3.97 -8.33 -15.67
N LEU A 138 -5.06 -8.15 -14.94
CA LEU A 138 -6.16 -9.10 -14.92
C LEU A 138 -7.14 -8.75 -16.04
N GLU A 139 -7.58 -9.77 -16.77
CA GLU A 139 -8.58 -9.61 -17.83
C GLU A 139 -9.94 -9.19 -17.22
N PRO A 140 -10.76 -8.43 -17.95
CA PRO A 140 -12.13 -8.15 -17.54
C PRO A 140 -12.88 -9.48 -17.25
N GLY A 141 -13.37 -9.64 -16.03
CA GLY A 141 -14.08 -10.86 -15.60
C GLY A 141 -13.21 -12.00 -15.07
N SER A 142 -11.87 -11.91 -15.11
CA SER A 142 -11.02 -12.92 -14.46
C SER A 142 -11.09 -12.73 -12.94
N GLN A 143 -11.65 -13.70 -12.21
CA GLN A 143 -11.55 -13.71 -10.76
C GLN A 143 -10.16 -14.23 -10.34
N LEU A 144 -9.49 -13.50 -9.44
CA LEU A 144 -8.40 -14.09 -8.68
C LEU A 144 -9.02 -15.22 -7.86
N ALA A 145 -8.74 -16.47 -8.23
CA ALA A 145 -9.28 -17.62 -7.51
C ALA A 145 -8.90 -17.49 -6.03
N SER A 146 -9.89 -17.35 -5.14
CA SER A 146 -9.66 -17.57 -3.72
C SER A 146 -9.39 -19.06 -3.56
N ARG A 147 -8.13 -19.47 -3.42
CA ARG A 147 -7.87 -20.79 -2.88
C ARG A 147 -8.40 -20.78 -1.45
N GLN A 148 -9.49 -21.53 -1.23
CA GLN A 148 -10.02 -21.87 0.09
C GLN A 148 -9.00 -22.69 0.87
#